data_AF-X0ZD36-F1
#
_entry.id   AF-X0ZD36-F1
#
_cell.length_a   1.000
_cell.length_b   1.000
_cell.length_c   1.000
_cell.angle_alpha   90.00
_cell.angle_beta   90.00
_cell.angle_gamma   90.00
#
_symmetry.space_group_name_H-M   'P 1'
#
loop_
_entity.id
_entity.type
_entity.pdbx_description
1 polymer ?
#
loop_
_entity_poly.entity_id
_entity_poly.type
_entity_poly.pdbx_seq_one_letter_code
_entity_poly.pdbx_strand_id
1 'polypeptide(L)'
;MGLEPIDFVGHGIGLNVHEEPYISKFSNTTLEEGMVLGVEPYYMLPEKQMGFQIEDEVIVTSQGYELISNNKDNTDLIVVN
;
A
#
# COMPACT_ATOMS: atom_id res chain seq x y z
N MET A 1 7.32 -18.05 -9.52
CA MET A 1 8.67 -17.46 -9.68
C MET A 1 9.55 -17.55 -8.43
N GLY A 2 9.14 -18.24 -7.34
CA GLY A 2 9.98 -18.36 -6.13
C GLY A 2 10.39 -17.00 -5.55
N LEU A 3 9.56 -15.98 -5.73
CA LEU A 3 9.81 -14.65 -5.19
C LEU A 3 9.47 -14.68 -3.71
N GLU A 4 10.44 -14.32 -2.88
CA GLU A 4 10.21 -14.09 -1.46
C GLU A 4 9.10 -13.03 -1.29
N PRO A 5 8.20 -13.17 -0.29
CA PRO A 5 7.22 -12.15 0.02
C PRO A 5 7.90 -10.79 0.24
N ILE A 6 7.33 -9.73 -0.31
CA ILE A 6 7.76 -8.36 -0.02
C ILE A 6 7.50 -8.12 1.48
N ASP A 7 8.54 -7.68 2.19
CA ASP A 7 8.54 -7.57 3.66
C ASP A 7 7.93 -6.24 4.17
N PHE A 8 7.38 -5.43 3.27
CA PHE A 8 6.67 -4.19 3.54
C PHE A 8 5.28 -4.21 2.90
N VAL A 9 4.37 -3.39 3.43
CA VAL A 9 2.98 -3.25 2.94
C VAL A 9 2.67 -1.83 2.49
N GLY A 10 3.70 -0.99 2.36
CA GLY A 10 3.58 0.38 1.88
C GLY A 10 4.86 1.19 2.03
N HIS A 11 4.81 2.43 1.57
CA HIS A 11 5.92 3.38 1.62
C HIS A 11 5.43 4.83 1.60
N GLY A 12 6.34 5.77 1.88
CA GLY A 12 6.10 7.19 1.68
C GLY A 12 6.02 7.56 0.21
N ILE A 13 5.22 8.57 -0.11
CA ILE A 13 5.09 9.15 -1.45
C ILE A 13 5.34 10.65 -1.35
N GLY A 14 6.12 11.20 -2.28
CA GLY A 14 6.43 12.62 -2.30
C GLY A 14 6.75 13.10 -3.70
N LEU A 15 7.97 13.60 -3.90
CA LEU A 15 8.46 13.95 -5.23
C LEU A 15 8.78 12.70 -6.06
N ASN A 16 9.15 11.62 -5.38
CA ASN A 16 9.37 10.30 -5.95
C ASN A 16 8.23 9.37 -5.58
N VAL A 17 8.08 8.32 -6.38
CA VAL A 17 7.07 7.28 -6.15
C VAL A 17 7.36 6.52 -4.87
N HIS A 18 8.62 6.15 -4.60
CA HIS A 18 9.00 5.43 -3.38
C HIS A 18 9.91 6.31 -2.52
N GLU A 19 9.44 6.68 -1.34
CA GLU A 19 10.15 7.45 -0.33
C GLU A 19 10.02 6.78 1.03
N GLU A 20 10.89 7.14 1.97
CA GLU A 20 10.69 6.75 3.37
C GLU A 20 9.47 7.49 3.96
N PRO A 21 8.76 6.91 4.93
CA PRO A 21 9.04 5.63 5.58
C PRO A 21 8.45 4.43 4.83
N TYR A 22 9.18 3.32 4.78
CA TYR A 22 8.56 2.01 4.47
C TYR A 22 7.72 1.50 5.63
N ILE A 23 6.50 1.04 5.33
CA ILE A 23 5.57 0.41 6.27
C ILE A 23 5.93 -1.07 6.37
N SER A 24 6.80 -1.41 7.32
CA SER A 24 7.28 -2.78 7.52
C SER A 24 7.47 -3.10 8.99
N LYS A 25 7.60 -4.39 9.31
CA LYS A 25 7.91 -4.88 10.67
C LYS A 25 9.28 -4.42 11.21
N PHE A 26 10.11 -3.81 10.35
CA PHE A 26 11.45 -3.35 10.68
C PHE A 26 11.54 -1.83 10.85
N SER A 27 10.48 -1.10 10.51
CA SER A 27 10.42 0.36 10.65
C SER A 27 9.86 0.74 12.02
N ASN A 28 10.51 1.71 12.67
CA ASN A 28 10.04 2.32 13.92
C ASN A 28 9.65 3.80 13.72
N THR A 29 9.52 4.24 12.46
CA THR A 29 9.16 5.62 12.16
C THR A 29 7.76 5.93 12.66
N THR A 30 7.64 6.99 13.45
CA THR A 30 6.33 7.51 13.85
C THR A 30 5.74 8.28 12.68
N LEU A 31 4.50 7.98 12.31
CA LEU A 31 3.80 8.72 11.26
C LEU A 31 3.37 10.09 11.78
N GLU A 32 3.61 11.12 10.97
CA GLU A 32 3.30 12.50 11.31
C GLU A 32 2.24 13.07 10.36
N GLU A 33 1.44 14.01 10.86
CA GLU A 33 0.43 14.71 10.06
C GLU A 33 1.04 15.35 8.81
N GLY A 34 0.41 15.15 7.66
CA GLY A 34 0.87 15.63 6.36
C GLY A 34 1.77 14.66 5.59
N MET A 35 2.20 13.53 6.19
CA MET A 35 2.84 12.44 5.43
C MET A 35 1.84 11.83 4.43
N VAL A 36 2.32 11.47 3.25
CA VAL A 36 1.55 10.73 2.23
C VAL A 36 2.14 9.33 2.10
N LEU A 37 1.28 8.32 2.12
CA LEU A 37 1.67 6.92 2.10
C LEU A 37 0.90 6.16 1.03
N GLY A 38 1.58 5.29 0.29
CA GLY A 38 0.96 4.20 -0.45
C GLY A 38 0.82 3.00 0.47
N VAL A 39 -0.40 2.46 0.63
CA VAL A 39 -0.70 1.27 1.43
C VAL A 39 -1.15 0.17 0.48
N GLU A 40 -0.31 -0.83 0.29
CA GLU A 40 -0.36 -1.74 -0.86
C GLU A 40 -0.14 -3.22 -0.49
N PRO A 41 -0.95 -3.81 0.42
CA PRO A 41 -0.82 -5.22 0.76
C PRO A 41 -0.96 -6.11 -0.47
N TYR A 42 -0.10 -7.11 -0.53
CA TYR A 42 -0.02 -8.06 -1.63
C TYR A 42 -0.15 -9.49 -1.12
N TYR A 43 -0.86 -10.32 -1.89
CA TYR A 43 -0.98 -11.74 -1.61
C TYR A 43 -0.74 -12.57 -2.87
N MET A 44 -0.04 -13.69 -2.69
CA MET A 44 0.22 -14.65 -3.74
C MET A 44 -0.53 -15.95 -3.53
N LEU A 45 -1.07 -16.50 -4.63
CA LEU A 45 -1.58 -17.86 -4.77
C LEU A 45 -0.63 -18.65 -5.67
N PRO A 46 0.45 -19.23 -5.11
CA PRO A 46 1.48 -19.90 -5.91
C PRO A 46 0.93 -21.04 -6.77
N GLU A 47 -0.05 -21.78 -6.24
CA GLU A 47 -0.71 -22.90 -6.91
C GLU A 47 -1.50 -22.47 -8.15
N LYS A 48 -1.91 -21.20 -8.22
CA LYS A 48 -2.62 -20.62 -9.37
C LYS A 48 -1.72 -19.77 -10.25
N GLN A 49 -0.47 -19.52 -9.85
CA GLN A 49 0.41 -18.54 -10.50
C GLN A 49 -0.25 -17.17 -10.63
N MET A 50 -0.99 -16.76 -9.60
CA MET A 50 -1.69 -15.48 -9.55
C MET A 50 -1.35 -14.74 -8.27
N GLY A 51 -1.35 -13.42 -8.33
CA GLY A 51 -1.27 -12.54 -7.16
C GLY A 51 -2.31 -11.44 -7.27
N PHE A 52 -2.67 -10.87 -6.14
CA PHE A 52 -3.47 -9.65 -6.09
C PHE A 52 -2.83 -8.66 -5.15
N GLN A 53 -2.89 -7.40 -5.55
CA GLN A 53 -2.50 -6.25 -4.75
C GLN A 53 -3.70 -5.31 -4.72
N ILE A 54 -3.94 -4.75 -3.55
CA ILE A 54 -4.90 -3.67 -3.36
C ILE A 54 -4.06 -2.51 -2.84
N GLU A 55 -4.15 -1.36 -3.48
CA GLU A 55 -3.35 -0.19 -3.17
C GLU A 55 -4.26 1.03 -3.01
N ASP A 56 -4.02 1.78 -1.94
CA ASP A 56 -4.63 3.07 -1.67
C ASP A 56 -3.58 4.07 -1.21
N GLU A 57 -3.68 5.30 -1.71
CA GLU A 57 -2.90 6.42 -1.18
C GLU A 57 -3.68 7.18 -0.10
N VAL A 58 -3.00 7.48 1.00
CA VAL A 58 -3.57 8.19 2.15
C VAL A 58 -2.69 9.35 2.61
N ILE A 59 -3.32 10.39 3.13
CA ILE A 59 -2.66 11.46 3.88
C ILE A 59 -2.86 11.20 5.37
N VAL A 60 -1.78 11.20 6.14
CA VAL A 60 -1.85 11.10 7.60
C VAL A 60 -2.40 12.41 8.17
N THR A 61 -3.40 12.32 9.05
CA THR A 61 -4.01 13.46 9.74
C THR A 61 -3.84 13.33 11.25
N SER A 62 -4.04 14.42 11.99
CA SER A 62 -4.01 14.38 13.45
C SER A 62 -5.09 13.48 14.10
N GLN A 63 -6.07 12.99 13.33
CA GLN A 63 -7.13 12.08 13.82
C GLN A 63 -7.10 10.69 13.15
N GLY A 64 -6.14 10.42 12.26
CA GLY A 64 -6.06 9.18 11.50
C GLY A 64 -5.51 9.40 10.11
N TYR A 65 -6.36 9.22 9.09
CA TYR A 65 -5.98 9.40 7.69
C TYR A 65 -7.13 9.95 6.84
N GLU A 66 -6.78 10.52 5.70
CA GLU A 66 -7.67 10.85 4.60
C GLU A 66 -7.29 10.02 3.37
N LEU A 67 -8.29 9.36 2.75
CA LEU A 67 -8.10 8.62 1.51
C LEU A 67 -8.06 9.59 0.32
N ILE A 68 -7.02 9.52 -0.50
CA ILE A 68 -6.87 10.39 -1.69
C ILE A 68 -6.88 9.60 -3.01
N SER A 69 -6.83 8.27 -2.93
CA SER A 69 -7.11 7.38 -4.05
C SER A 69 -8.59 7.41 -4.45
N ASN A 70 -8.93 6.77 -5.58
CA ASN A 70 -10.31 6.75 -6.05
C ASN A 70 -11.19 5.95 -5.06
N ASN A 71 -12.24 6.57 -4.52
CA ASN A 71 -13.19 5.98 -3.55
C ASN A 71 -14.02 4.78 -4.09
N LYS A 72 -13.47 3.94 -4.95
CA LYS A 72 -14.11 2.66 -5.30
C LYS A 72 -13.89 1.69 -4.17
N ASP A 73 -14.88 0.83 -3.97
CA ASP A 73 -14.77 -0.24 -3.03
C ASP A 73 -13.81 -1.30 -3.58
N ASN A 74 -12.72 -1.54 -2.86
CA ASN A 74 -11.69 -2.52 -3.24
C ASN A 74 -12.19 -3.98 -3.13
N THR A 75 -13.44 -4.18 -2.67
CA THR A 75 -14.13 -5.47 -2.70
C THR A 75 -14.87 -5.75 -4.01
N ASP A 76 -15.05 -4.74 -4.87
CA ASP A 76 -15.68 -4.91 -6.18
C ASP A 76 -14.67 -5.39 -7.24
N LEU A 77 -14.85 -6.63 -7.72
CA LEU A 77 -14.07 -7.16 -8.83
C LEU A 77 -14.55 -6.60 -10.17
N ILE A 78 -13.75 -5.70 -10.76
CA ILE A 78 -13.99 -5.20 -12.12
C ILE A 78 -13.24 -6.07 -13.13
N VAL A 79 -13.98 -6.74 -14.01
CA VAL A 79 -13.40 -7.52 -15.12
C VAL A 79 -13.31 -6.64 -16.36
N VAL A 80 -12.08 -6.43 -16.85
CA VAL A 80 -11.82 -5.68 -18.09
C VAL A 80 -11.61 -6.70 -19.23
N ASN A 81 -12.41 -6.58 -20.29
CA ASN A 81 -12.34 -7.43 -21.49
C ASN A 81 -11.50 -6.79 -22.60
#